data_AF-A0A7W9FPR2-F1
#
_entry.id   AF-A0A7W9FPR2-F1
#
_cell.length_a   1.000
_cell.length_b   1.000
_cell.length_c   1.000
_cell.angle_alpha   90.00
_cell.angle_beta   90.00
_cell.angle_gamma   90.00
#
_symmetry.space_group_name_H-M   'P 1'
#
loop_
_entity.id
_entity.type
_entity.pdbx_description
1 polymer ?
#
loop_
_entity_poly.entity_id
_entity_poly.type
_entity_poly.pdbx_seq_one_letter_code
_entity_poly.pdbx_strand_id
1 'polypeptide(L)'
;MQLEIAFDVPAAPAPVAEAPAAPRREIVVFPFDREATEIRRIARWMRAHPVERWQKYWRTEANRRFGRLQVLGVPEDRIHDQIEALRRAIIAELRREDAR
;
A
#
# COMPACT_ATOMS: atom_id res chain seq x y z
N MET A 1 28.69 39.80 44.46
CA MET A 1 29.81 39.07 43.82
C MET A 1 29.28 38.54 42.49
N GLN A 2 29.47 39.29 41.41
CA GLN A 2 29.04 38.91 40.07
C GLN A 2 30.27 38.38 39.33
N LEU A 3 30.18 37.15 38.80
CA LEU A 3 31.19 36.53 37.97
C LEU A 3 30.89 36.88 36.51
N GLU A 4 31.67 37.78 35.92
CA GLU A 4 31.68 38.00 34.48
C GLU A 4 32.51 36.90 33.82
N ILE A 5 31.84 35.99 33.10
CA ILE A 5 32.51 35.02 32.24
C ILE A 5 32.56 35.65 30.85
N ALA A 6 33.74 36.13 30.45
CA ALA A 6 34.01 36.56 29.09
C ALA A 6 33.96 35.33 28.16
N PHE A 7 32.90 35.22 27.35
CA PHE A 7 32.85 34.28 26.25
C PHE A 7 33.63 34.86 25.07
N ASP A 8 34.78 34.26 24.78
CA ASP A 8 35.52 34.50 23.55
C ASP A 8 34.69 33.92 22.39
N VAL A 9 34.19 34.79 21.50
CA VAL A 9 33.41 34.39 20.32
C VAL A 9 34.40 34.17 19.18
N PRO A 10 34.69 32.94 18.74
CA PRO A 10 35.55 32.74 17.60
C PRO A 10 34.90 33.31 16.34
N ALA A 11 35.71 34.01 15.55
CA ALA A 11 35.33 34.65 14.29
C ALA A 11 34.55 33.71 13.36
N ALA A 12 33.50 34.25 12.76
CA ALA A 12 32.61 33.53 11.85
C ALA A 12 33.43 32.81 10.75
N PRO A 13 33.17 31.52 10.47
CA PRO A 13 33.80 30.86 9.33
C PRO A 13 33.33 31.49 8.03
N ALA A 14 34.28 31.68 7.10
CA ALA A 14 34.03 32.22 5.76
C ALA A 14 32.90 31.46 5.03
N PRO A 15 32.14 32.12 4.14
CA PRO A 15 31.02 31.49 3.44
C PRO A 15 31.51 30.29 2.64
N VAL A 16 31.08 29.10 3.06
CA VAL A 16 31.36 27.85 2.35
C VAL A 16 30.62 27.93 1.01
N ALA A 17 31.37 27.94 -0.09
CA ALA A 17 30.81 27.94 -1.43
C ALA A 17 29.81 26.79 -1.59
N GLU A 18 28.56 27.14 -1.89
CA GLU A 18 27.44 26.22 -1.99
C GLU A 18 27.70 25.21 -3.13
N ALA A 19 27.94 23.95 -2.76
CA ALA A 19 28.13 22.88 -3.74
C ALA A 19 26.84 22.73 -4.57
N PRO A 20 26.93 22.49 -5.90
CA PRO A 20 25.77 22.41 -6.76
C PRO A 20 24.81 21.32 -6.25
N ALA A 21 23.59 21.73 -5.91
CA ALA A 21 22.55 20.86 -5.40
C ALA A 21 22.37 19.65 -6.33
N ALA A 22 22.62 18.45 -5.81
CA ALA A 22 22.39 17.22 -6.53
C ALA A 22 20.94 17.18 -7.07
N PRO A 23 20.71 16.68 -8.31
CA PRO A 23 19.38 16.65 -8.89
C PRO A 23 18.45 15.87 -7.95
N ARG A 24 17.48 16.58 -7.36
CA ARG A 24 16.46 15.99 -6.50
C ARG A 24 15.61 15.06 -7.37
N ARG A 25 15.82 13.75 -7.22
CA ARG A 25 14.94 12.75 -7.83
C ARG A 25 13.58 12.85 -7.13
N GLU A 26 12.61 13.43 -7.81
CA GLU A 26 11.23 13.48 -7.35
C GLU A 26 10.65 12.07 -7.40
N ILE A 27 10.35 11.50 -6.24
CA ILE A 27 9.67 10.21 -6.13
C ILE A 27 8.18 10.47 -6.32
N VAL A 28 7.67 10.21 -7.52
CA VAL A 28 6.23 10.25 -7.79
C VAL A 28 5.61 8.97 -7.21
N VAL A 29 4.94 9.08 -6.06
CA VAL A 29 4.13 7.99 -5.52
C VAL A 29 2.88 7.87 -6.39
N PHE A 30 2.92 6.98 -7.37
CA PHE A 30 1.73 6.68 -8.16
C PHE A 30 0.69 6.03 -7.23
N PRO A 31 -0.56 6.51 -7.17
CA PRO A 31 -1.59 5.88 -6.37
C PRO A 31 -1.91 4.52 -7.00
N PHE A 32 -1.22 3.48 -6.54
CA PHE A 32 -1.61 2.12 -6.87
C PHE A 32 -2.98 1.88 -6.25
N ASP A 33 -3.97 1.67 -7.10
CA ASP A 33 -5.28 1.21 -6.68
C ASP A 33 -5.08 -0.07 -5.83
N ARG A 34 -5.39 0.08 -4.53
CA ARG A 34 -5.22 -0.99 -3.54
C ARG A 34 -6.10 -2.19 -3.88
N GLU A 35 -7.27 -1.94 -4.44
CA GLU A 35 -8.20 -2.99 -4.86
C GLU A 35 -7.67 -3.76 -6.06
N ALA A 36 -7.19 -3.05 -7.09
CA ALA A 36 -6.54 -3.70 -8.24
C ALA A 36 -5.32 -4.53 -7.83
N THR A 37 -4.55 -4.04 -6.85
CA THR A 37 -3.39 -4.77 -6.30
C THR A 37 -3.82 -6.02 -5.53
N GLU A 38 -4.89 -5.92 -4.73
CA GLU A 38 -5.49 -7.06 -4.01
C GLU A 38 -5.99 -8.13 -4.99
N ILE A 39 -6.73 -7.73 -6.04
CA ILE A 39 -7.25 -8.62 -7.08
C ILE A 39 -6.11 -9.40 -7.75
N ARG A 40 -5.07 -8.71 -8.23
CA ARG A 40 -3.92 -9.35 -8.90
C ARG A 40 -3.16 -10.29 -7.96
N ARG A 41 -2.99 -9.90 -6.69
CA ARG A 41 -2.34 -10.74 -5.68
C ARG A 41 -3.12 -12.03 -5.47
N ILE A 42 -4.44 -11.94 -5.33
CA ILE A 42 -5.30 -13.11 -5.12
C ILE A 42 -5.31 -14.00 -6.37
N ALA A 43 -5.50 -13.42 -7.56
CA ALA A 43 -5.49 -14.17 -8.83
C ALA A 43 -4.17 -14.93 -9.02
N ARG A 44 -3.01 -14.26 -8.80
CA ARG A 44 -1.70 -14.90 -8.86
C ARG A 44 -1.54 -16.03 -7.86
N TRP A 45 -2.02 -15.84 -6.63
CA TRP A 45 -1.98 -16.89 -5.62
C TRP A 45 -2.82 -18.10 -6.06
N MET A 46 -4.05 -17.88 -6.54
CA MET A 46 -4.92 -18.95 -7.00
C MET A 46 -4.27 -19.70 -8.17
N ARG A 47 -3.71 -19.00 -9.15
CA ARG A 47 -3.00 -19.64 -10.27
C ARG A 47 -1.81 -20.52 -9.84
N ALA A 48 -1.08 -20.09 -8.82
CA ALA A 48 0.08 -20.84 -8.31
C ALA A 48 -0.28 -22.07 -7.46
N HIS A 49 -1.57 -22.28 -7.14
CA HIS A 49 -2.00 -23.32 -6.21
C HIS A 49 -3.10 -24.21 -6.81
N PRO A 50 -3.20 -25.48 -6.37
CA PRO A 50 -4.28 -26.37 -6.79
C PRO A 50 -5.67 -25.83 -6.45
N VAL A 51 -6.66 -26.15 -7.29
CA VAL A 51 -8.05 -25.66 -7.19
C VAL A 51 -8.70 -26.04 -5.86
N GLU A 52 -8.32 -27.17 -5.26
CA GLU A 52 -8.81 -27.64 -3.96
C GLU A 52 -8.48 -26.65 -2.83
N ARG A 53 -7.40 -25.86 -2.98
CA ARG A 53 -7.01 -24.84 -1.99
C ARG A 53 -7.72 -23.51 -2.21
N TRP A 54 -8.33 -23.30 -3.38
CA TRP A 54 -8.93 -22.01 -3.75
C TRP A 54 -10.11 -21.67 -2.87
N GLN A 55 -11.00 -22.63 -2.62
CA GLN A 55 -12.20 -22.38 -1.81
C GLN A 55 -11.86 -21.99 -0.38
N LYS A 56 -10.90 -22.69 0.24
CA LYS A 56 -10.43 -22.37 1.60
C LYS A 56 -9.78 -20.99 1.65
N TYR A 57 -8.91 -20.69 0.68
CA TYR A 57 -8.25 -19.39 0.59
C TYR A 57 -9.25 -18.25 0.39
N TRP A 58 -10.16 -18.40 -0.57
CA TRP A 58 -11.22 -17.43 -0.83
C TRP A 58 -12.07 -17.18 0.40
N ARG A 59 -12.48 -18.23 1.13
CA ARG A 59 -13.24 -18.08 2.37
C ARG A 59 -12.49 -17.23 3.40
N THR A 60 -11.19 -17.44 3.55
CA THR A 60 -10.35 -16.64 4.46
C THR A 60 -10.28 -15.18 4.02
N GLU A 61 -10.04 -14.90 2.74
CA GLU A 61 -9.96 -13.52 2.23
C GLU A 61 -11.31 -12.80 2.29
N ALA A 62 -12.41 -13.49 1.94
CA ALA A 62 -13.77 -12.97 2.05
C ALA A 62 -14.12 -12.62 3.51
N ASN A 63 -13.82 -13.51 4.46
CA ASN A 63 -14.04 -13.24 5.89
C ASN A 63 -13.20 -12.06 6.40
N ARG A 64 -11.93 -11.96 5.95
CA ARG A 64 -11.08 -10.80 6.29
C ARG A 64 -11.66 -9.51 5.76
N ARG A 65 -12.12 -9.49 4.51
CA ARG A 65 -12.72 -8.30 3.90
C ARG A 65 -14.06 -7.96 4.57
N PHE A 66 -14.88 -8.95 4.87
CA PHE A 66 -16.12 -8.79 5.63
C PHE A 66 -15.85 -8.09 6.96
N GLY A 67 -14.94 -8.63 7.78
CA GLY A 67 -14.60 -8.03 9.08
C GLY A 67 -14.06 -6.61 8.95
N ARG A 68 -13.21 -6.33 7.95
CA ARG A 68 -12.73 -4.96 7.69
C ARG A 68 -13.86 -4.00 7.36
N LEU A 69 -14.77 -4.38 6.48
CA LEU A 69 -15.89 -3.52 6.07
C LEU A 69 -16.93 -3.35 7.20
N GLN A 70 -17.12 -4.40 8.01
CA GLN A 70 -17.98 -4.35 9.19
C GLN A 70 -17.46 -3.35 10.23
N VAL A 71 -16.14 -3.35 10.49
CA VAL A 71 -15.50 -2.35 11.38
C VAL A 71 -15.64 -0.92 10.84
N LEU A 72 -15.69 -0.76 9.52
CA LEU A 72 -15.94 0.54 8.88
C LEU A 72 -17.42 0.95 8.88
N GLY A 73 -18.31 0.15 9.46
CA GLY A 73 -19.74 0.45 9.56
C GLY A 73 -20.50 0.30 8.23
N VAL A 74 -19.96 -0.45 7.27
CA VAL A 74 -20.64 -0.72 6.00
C VAL A 74 -21.83 -1.66 6.27
N PRO A 75 -23.03 -1.35 5.74
CA PRO A 75 -24.19 -2.24 5.85
C PRO A 75 -23.92 -3.64 5.29
N GLU A 76 -24.42 -4.69 5.96
CA GLU A 76 -24.09 -6.09 5.64
C GLU A 76 -24.44 -6.47 4.19
N ASP A 77 -25.59 -6.03 3.67
CA ASP A 77 -25.99 -6.18 2.27
C ASP A 77 -24.94 -5.61 1.31
N ARG A 78 -24.41 -4.43 1.62
CA ARG A 78 -23.35 -3.77 0.85
C ARG A 78 -22.00 -4.49 0.97
N ILE A 79 -21.73 -5.11 2.12
CA ILE A 79 -20.53 -5.93 2.29
C ILE A 79 -20.59 -7.15 1.36
N HIS A 80 -21.74 -7.83 1.31
CA HIS A 80 -21.93 -8.97 0.41
C HIS A 80 -21.78 -8.57 -1.06
N ASP A 81 -22.37 -7.44 -1.47
CA ASP A 81 -22.21 -6.90 -2.82
C ASP A 81 -20.74 -6.66 -3.18
N GLN A 82 -19.97 -6.07 -2.24
CA GLN A 82 -18.54 -5.80 -2.45
C GLN A 82 -17.70 -7.08 -2.52
N ILE A 83 -18.01 -8.09 -1.70
CA ILE A 83 -17.31 -9.38 -1.74
C ILE A 83 -17.58 -10.09 -3.07
N GLU A 84 -18.83 -10.08 -3.56
CA GLU A 84 -19.17 -10.69 -4.85
C GLU A 84 -18.58 -9.89 -6.02
N ALA A 85 -18.53 -8.55 -5.93
CA ALA A 85 -17.82 -7.73 -6.90
C ALA A 85 -16.32 -8.08 -6.96
N LEU A 86 -15.67 -8.23 -5.81
CA LEU A 86 -14.27 -8.66 -5.71
C LEU A 86 -14.07 -10.04 -6.35
N ARG A 87 -14.97 -11.00 -6.06
CA ARG A 87 -14.93 -12.34 -6.65
C ARG A 87 -14.97 -12.29 -8.18
N ARG A 88 -15.92 -11.53 -8.74
CA ARG A 88 -16.05 -11.36 -10.20
C ARG A 88 -14.78 -10.75 -10.80
N ALA A 89 -14.19 -9.76 -10.15
CA ALA A 89 -12.96 -9.12 -10.60
C ALA A 89 -11.77 -10.09 -10.60
N ILE A 90 -11.64 -10.95 -9.57
CA ILE A 90 -10.61 -12.00 -9.53
C ILE A 90 -10.79 -13.01 -10.67
N ILE A 91 -12.03 -13.45 -10.92
CA ILE A 91 -12.32 -14.39 -12.03
C ILE A 91 -11.97 -13.75 -13.38
N ALA A 92 -12.31 -12.47 -13.58
CA ALA A 92 -11.95 -11.74 -14.78
C ALA A 92 -10.43 -11.62 -14.94
N GLU A 93 -9.71 -11.36 -13.84
CA GLU A 93 -8.25 -11.28 -13.84
C GLU A 93 -7.59 -12.63 -14.17
N LEU A 94 -8.07 -13.73 -13.59
CA LEU A 94 -7.60 -15.09 -13.92
C LEU A 94 -7.76 -15.38 -15.42
N ARG A 95 -8.94 -15.12 -15.98
CA ARG A 95 -9.20 -15.29 -17.42
C ARG A 95 -8.29 -14.43 -18.29
N ARG A 96 -8.03 -13.19 -17.88
CA ARG A 96 -7.14 -12.26 -18.58
C ARG A 96 -5.71 -12.77 -18.61
N GLU A 97 -5.24 -13.35 -17.50
CA GLU A 97 -3.90 -13.91 -17.41
C GLU A 97 -3.74 -15.26 -18.14
N ASP A 98 -4.83 -16.00 -18.36
CA ASP A 98 -4.82 -17.23 -19.18
C ASP A 98 -4.81 -16.94 -20.69
N ALA A 99 -5.28 -15.75 -21.10
CA ALA A 99 -5.26 -15.30 -22.49
C ALA A 99 -3.92 -14.72 -22.95
N ARG A 100 -2.91 -14.66 -22.07
CA ARG A 100 -1.54 -14.19 -22.35
C ARG A 100 -0.58 -15.36 -22.43
#